data_AF-A0A5A8CLM4-F1
#
_entry.id   AF-A0A5A8CLM4-F1
#
_cell.length_a   1.000
_cell.length_b   1.000
_cell.length_c   1.000
_cell.angle_alpha   90.00
_cell.angle_beta   90.00
_cell.angle_gamma   90.00
#
_symmetry.space_group_name_H-M   'P 1'
#
loop_
_entity.id
_entity.type
_entity.pdbx_description
1 polymer ?
#
loop_
_entity_poly.entity_id
_entity_poly.type
_entity_poly.pdbx_seq_one_letter_code
_entity_poly.pdbx_strand_id
1 'polypeptide(L)'
;MAESAPIADGGPRQLCTWDEAEAAARLHDHPANHGEFDGGLSVWFVPAKEQRDALNRAIVELREAHGGAAFWPAHCTAFSPARVPAAEAAALASHLAATLPAFDVTVERVEAGSMFHQDVYVLLRRTDALMAARAAAREAFAPEAGPSEDEAFKPHISIVYGGHTDEQRGAIVDDARTRGVAASGQVLRIAAIEVWRCHGPTADWERVASADLA
;
A
#
# COMPACT_ATOMS: atom_id res chain seq x y z
N MET A 1 12.41 -9.62 -59.67
CA MET A 1 11.58 -8.58 -59.03
C MET A 1 11.11 -9.12 -57.71
N ALA A 2 11.74 -8.68 -56.64
CA ALA A 2 11.34 -8.92 -55.25
C ALA A 2 11.77 -7.66 -54.48
N GLU A 3 10.81 -6.80 -54.17
CA GLU A 3 10.97 -5.72 -53.21
C GLU A 3 10.62 -6.27 -51.82
N SER A 4 11.57 -6.20 -50.91
CA SER A 4 11.34 -6.36 -49.47
C SER A 4 11.89 -5.12 -48.79
N ALA A 5 10.99 -4.30 -48.24
CA ALA A 5 11.34 -3.12 -47.45
C ALA A 5 11.98 -3.53 -46.11
N PRO A 6 12.95 -2.77 -45.58
CA PRO A 6 13.50 -3.03 -44.26
C PRO A 6 12.53 -2.58 -43.16
N ILE A 7 12.37 -3.45 -42.16
CA ILE A 7 11.65 -3.20 -40.90
C ILE A 7 12.41 -2.12 -40.13
N ALA A 8 11.70 -1.07 -39.74
CA ALA A 8 12.26 0.02 -38.94
C ALA A 8 12.65 -0.50 -37.55
N ASP A 9 13.94 -0.39 -37.25
CA ASP A 9 14.52 -0.73 -35.96
C ASP A 9 14.09 0.31 -34.93
N GLY A 10 13.48 -0.16 -33.84
CA GLY A 10 12.98 0.68 -32.76
C GLY A 10 14.15 1.38 -32.07
N GLY A 11 14.23 2.70 -32.24
CA GLY A 11 15.20 3.53 -31.52
C GLY A 11 15.10 3.30 -30.00
N PRO A 12 16.22 3.42 -29.27
CA PRO A 12 16.24 3.16 -27.83
C PRO A 12 15.24 4.08 -27.12
N ARG A 13 14.33 3.45 -26.35
CA ARG A 13 13.47 4.15 -25.39
C ARG A 13 14.35 5.01 -24.50
N GLN A 14 14.05 6.30 -24.45
CA GLN A 14 14.71 7.26 -23.58
C GLN A 14 14.53 6.80 -22.13
N LEU A 15 15.57 6.20 -21.55
CA LEU A 15 15.64 5.92 -20.13
C LEU A 15 15.64 7.29 -19.44
N CYS A 16 14.58 7.57 -18.69
CA CYS A 16 14.52 8.72 -17.82
C CYS A 16 15.61 8.52 -16.77
N THR A 17 16.76 9.19 -16.94
CA THR A 17 17.86 9.14 -15.98
C THR A 17 17.48 10.05 -14.82
N TRP A 18 16.75 9.49 -13.86
CA TRP A 18 16.57 10.12 -12.56
C TRP A 18 17.91 10.06 -11.83
N ASP A 19 18.39 11.19 -11.33
CA ASP A 19 19.51 11.19 -10.38
C ASP A 19 19.01 10.56 -9.07
N GLU A 20 19.57 9.39 -8.74
CA GLU A 20 19.20 8.61 -7.55
C GLU A 20 19.37 9.43 -6.26
N ALA A 21 20.36 10.34 -6.21
CA ALA A 21 20.58 11.20 -5.06
C ALA A 21 19.49 12.28 -4.94
N GLU A 22 19.04 12.84 -6.07
CA GLU A 22 17.94 13.81 -6.09
C GLU A 22 16.60 13.14 -5.76
N ALA A 23 16.37 11.92 -6.25
CA ALA A 23 15.20 11.12 -5.90
C ALA A 23 15.17 10.79 -4.39
N ALA A 24 16.31 10.38 -3.82
CA ALA A 24 16.45 10.15 -2.39
C ALA A 24 16.18 11.43 -1.57
N ALA A 25 16.74 12.57 -1.99
CA ALA A 25 16.50 13.85 -1.33
C ALA A 25 15.03 14.28 -1.37
N ARG A 26 14.34 14.07 -2.50
CA ARG A 26 12.90 14.35 -2.64
C ARG A 26 12.01 13.43 -1.82
N LEU A 27 12.40 12.17 -1.64
CA LEU A 27 11.67 11.25 -0.75
C LEU A 27 11.85 11.63 0.72
N HIS A 28 12.99 12.21 1.08
CA HIS A 28 13.23 12.76 2.41
C HIS A 28 12.35 14.01 2.67
N ASP A 29 12.25 14.91 1.69
CA ASP A 29 11.43 16.14 1.70
C ASP A 29 10.03 15.94 1.08
N HIS A 30 9.40 14.78 1.31
CA HIS A 30 8.17 14.41 0.61
C HIS A 30 6.96 15.25 1.07
N PRO A 31 6.03 15.65 0.18
CA PRO A 31 4.84 16.46 0.52
C PRO A 31 3.94 15.88 1.63
N ALA A 32 3.92 14.56 1.78
CA ALA A 32 3.21 13.88 2.87
C ALA A 32 3.87 14.03 4.26
N ASN A 33 5.03 14.70 4.34
CA ASN A 33 5.67 15.20 5.56
C ASN A 33 5.30 16.66 5.88
N HIS A 34 4.84 17.43 4.89
CA HIS A 34 4.70 18.90 4.99
C HIS A 34 3.30 19.45 4.61
N GLY A 35 2.34 18.58 4.27
CA GLY A 35 0.91 18.90 4.27
C GLY A 35 0.26 19.19 2.92
N GLU A 36 0.93 18.90 1.80
CA GLU A 36 0.38 19.15 0.45
C GLU A 36 -0.12 17.89 -0.28
N PHE A 37 -0.05 16.72 0.36
CA PHE A 37 -0.51 15.48 -0.24
C PHE A 37 -2.05 15.44 -0.32
N ASP A 38 -2.59 15.19 -1.51
CA ASP A 38 -4.01 14.87 -1.72
C ASP A 38 -4.14 13.51 -2.41
N GLY A 39 -4.29 12.47 -1.59
CA GLY A 39 -4.52 11.09 -2.05
C GLY A 39 -5.99 10.74 -2.24
N GLY A 40 -6.91 11.67 -1.97
CA GLY A 40 -8.35 11.41 -1.98
C GLY A 40 -8.78 10.37 -0.94
N LEU A 41 -9.80 9.58 -1.28
CA LEU A 41 -10.25 8.46 -0.45
C LEU A 41 -9.47 7.18 -0.80
N SER A 42 -9.04 6.45 0.22
CA SER A 42 -8.33 5.18 0.09
C SER A 42 -9.11 4.07 0.78
N VAL A 43 -9.20 2.90 0.14
CA VAL A 43 -9.92 1.73 0.66
C VAL A 43 -8.91 0.71 1.13
N TRP A 44 -9.01 0.34 2.41
CA TRP A 44 -8.01 -0.44 3.12
C TRP A 44 -8.58 -1.75 3.64
N PHE A 45 -7.85 -2.84 3.40
CA PHE A 45 -8.03 -4.11 4.09
C PHE A 45 -7.28 -4.07 5.41
N VAL A 46 -7.99 -4.31 6.51
CA VAL A 46 -7.46 -4.16 7.86
C VAL A 46 -7.34 -5.53 8.53
N PRO A 47 -6.15 -5.89 9.04
CA PRO A 47 -5.97 -7.13 9.79
C PRO A 47 -6.84 -7.19 11.04
N ALA A 48 -7.10 -8.40 11.52
CA ALA A 48 -7.78 -8.67 12.78
C ALA A 48 -7.07 -7.96 13.94
N LYS A 49 -7.85 -7.58 14.96
CA LYS A 49 -7.41 -6.64 16.00
C LYS A 49 -6.06 -6.98 16.60
N GLU A 50 -5.85 -8.22 17.04
CA GLU A 50 -4.62 -8.64 17.72
C GLU A 50 -3.39 -8.54 16.79
N GLN A 51 -3.56 -8.92 15.52
CA GLN A 51 -2.51 -8.89 14.50
C GLN A 51 -2.21 -7.45 14.07
N ARG A 52 -3.26 -6.63 13.89
CA ARG A 52 -3.14 -5.21 13.61
C ARG A 52 -2.42 -4.50 14.74
N ASP A 53 -2.79 -4.75 15.99
CA ASP A 53 -2.17 -4.13 17.16
C ASP A 53 -0.68 -4.51 17.28
N ALA A 54 -0.29 -5.73 16.89
CA ALA A 54 1.11 -6.13 16.81
C ALA A 54 1.88 -5.39 15.70
N LEU A 55 1.32 -5.29 14.50
CA LEU A 55 1.93 -4.53 13.39
C LEU A 55 2.03 -3.04 13.70
N ASN A 56 1.02 -2.49 14.36
CA ASN A 56 0.97 -1.12 14.84
C ASN A 56 2.08 -0.79 15.85
N ARG A 57 2.35 -1.71 16.80
CA ARG A 57 3.51 -1.56 17.69
C ARG A 57 4.81 -1.55 16.90
N ALA A 58 4.96 -2.46 15.93
CA ALA A 58 6.15 -2.49 15.08
C ALA A 58 6.34 -1.19 14.28
N ILE A 59 5.26 -0.61 13.73
CA ILE A 59 5.29 0.69 13.05
C ILE A 59 5.86 1.78 13.96
N VAL A 60 5.35 1.87 15.20
CA VAL A 60 5.80 2.88 16.17
C VAL A 60 7.26 2.64 16.55
N GLU A 61 7.62 1.41 16.93
CA GLU A 61 8.97 1.06 17.38
C GLU A 61 10.03 1.26 16.29
N LEU A 62 9.74 0.86 15.04
CA LEU A 62 10.67 1.04 13.92
C LEU A 62 10.83 2.53 13.57
N ARG A 63 9.73 3.29 13.61
CA ARG A 63 9.81 4.75 13.43
C ARG A 63 10.63 5.42 14.52
N GLU A 64 10.46 5.02 15.78
CA GLU A 64 11.25 5.57 16.89
C GLU A 64 12.74 5.25 16.76
N ALA A 65 13.08 4.06 16.26
CA ALA A 65 14.46 3.62 16.09
C ALA A 65 15.15 4.25 14.85
N HIS A 66 14.43 4.42 13.74
CA HIS A 66 15.04 4.76 12.44
C HIS A 66 14.55 6.08 11.84
N GLY A 67 13.50 6.68 12.40
CA GLY A 67 12.82 7.85 11.84
C GLY A 67 11.73 7.49 10.85
N GLY A 68 11.23 8.50 10.12
CA GLY A 68 10.15 8.35 9.15
C GLY A 68 8.84 9.00 9.57
N ALA A 69 7.89 9.01 8.64
CA ALA A 69 6.59 9.63 8.83
C ALA A 69 5.70 8.78 9.74
N ALA A 70 4.93 9.44 10.60
CA ALA A 70 3.95 8.76 11.43
C ALA A 70 2.71 8.44 10.60
N PHE A 71 2.21 7.21 10.70
CA PHE A 71 0.96 6.81 10.07
C PHE A 71 0.28 5.74 10.92
N TRP A 72 -1.02 5.59 10.72
CA TRP A 72 -1.84 4.63 11.45
C TRP A 72 -3.15 4.35 10.70
N PRO A 73 -3.74 3.15 10.82
CA PRO A 73 -3.18 1.90 11.37
C PRO A 73 -2.41 1.11 10.30
N ALA A 74 -1.88 -0.05 10.68
CA ALA A 74 -1.43 -1.09 9.77
C ALA A 74 -2.59 -1.55 8.86
N HIS A 75 -2.38 -1.44 7.55
CA HIS A 75 -3.37 -1.75 6.54
C HIS A 75 -2.72 -2.26 5.24
N CYS A 76 -3.47 -3.03 4.46
CA CYS A 76 -3.15 -3.29 3.06
C CYS A 76 -4.08 -2.42 2.20
N THR A 77 -3.52 -1.55 1.36
CA THR A 77 -4.35 -0.75 0.45
C THR A 77 -4.99 -1.66 -0.60
N ALA A 78 -6.32 -1.74 -0.61
CA ALA A 78 -7.08 -2.46 -1.61
C ALA A 78 -7.14 -1.64 -2.91
N PHE A 79 -7.52 -0.37 -2.78
CA PHE A 79 -7.72 0.53 -3.90
C PHE A 79 -7.56 2.00 -3.50
N SER A 80 -6.91 2.79 -4.36
CA SER A 80 -6.72 4.24 -4.16
C SER A 80 -6.38 4.91 -5.51
N PRO A 81 -6.86 6.13 -5.77
CA PRO A 81 -7.94 6.81 -5.06
C PRO A 81 -9.30 6.20 -5.43
N ALA A 82 -10.19 6.04 -4.45
CA ALA A 82 -11.60 5.73 -4.68
C ALA A 82 -12.28 6.87 -5.44
N ARG A 83 -13.20 6.50 -6.35
CA ARG A 83 -13.90 7.42 -7.27
C ARG A 83 -15.38 7.51 -6.90
N VAL A 84 -15.65 7.72 -5.62
CA VAL A 84 -17.00 7.86 -5.06
C VAL A 84 -17.06 9.08 -4.14
N PRO A 85 -18.23 9.70 -3.95
CA PRO A 85 -18.40 10.75 -2.95
C PRO A 85 -18.13 10.23 -1.53
N ALA A 86 -17.48 11.05 -0.69
CA ALA A 86 -17.20 10.68 0.69
C ALA A 86 -18.46 10.35 1.51
N ALA A 87 -19.60 10.97 1.17
CA ALA A 87 -20.89 10.71 1.81
C ALA A 87 -21.42 9.28 1.54
N GLU A 88 -20.98 8.62 0.47
CA GLU A 88 -21.41 7.28 0.09
C GLU A 88 -20.49 6.19 0.64
N ALA A 89 -19.27 6.55 1.06
CA ALA A 89 -18.23 5.62 1.48
C ALA A 89 -18.67 4.64 2.58
N ALA A 90 -19.43 5.13 3.57
CA ALA A 90 -19.91 4.29 4.67
C ALA A 90 -20.91 3.23 4.20
N ALA A 91 -21.87 3.61 3.35
CA ALA A 91 -22.88 2.69 2.81
C ALA A 91 -22.22 1.61 1.93
N LEU A 92 -21.27 2.01 1.08
CA LEU A 92 -20.50 1.11 0.23
C LEU A 92 -19.65 0.13 1.05
N ALA A 93 -18.95 0.63 2.08
CA ALA A 93 -18.16 -0.20 2.98
C ALA A 93 -19.03 -1.24 3.69
N SER A 94 -20.17 -0.84 4.24
CA SER A 94 -21.10 -1.76 4.89
C SER A 94 -21.69 -2.80 3.92
N HIS A 95 -22.05 -2.39 2.70
CA HIS A 95 -22.59 -3.31 1.70
C HIS A 95 -21.56 -4.37 1.28
N LEU A 96 -20.33 -3.94 0.98
CA LEU A 96 -19.24 -4.83 0.62
C LEU A 96 -18.88 -5.76 1.78
N ALA A 97 -18.82 -5.25 3.00
CA ALA A 97 -18.48 -6.07 4.17
C ALA A 97 -19.54 -7.15 4.48
N ALA A 98 -20.81 -6.92 4.12
CA ALA A 98 -21.87 -7.90 4.27
C ALA A 98 -21.79 -9.06 3.26
N THR A 99 -21.08 -8.88 2.14
CA THR A 99 -20.98 -9.89 1.06
C THR A 99 -19.59 -10.51 0.94
N LEU A 100 -18.56 -9.82 1.44
CA LEU A 100 -17.19 -10.29 1.47
C LEU A 100 -16.90 -10.92 2.84
N PRO A 101 -16.71 -12.25 2.92
CA PRO A 101 -16.27 -12.86 4.17
C PRO A 101 -14.86 -12.36 4.51
N ALA A 102 -14.56 -12.31 5.80
CA ALA A 102 -13.19 -12.12 6.23
C ALA A 102 -12.31 -13.21 5.58
N PHE A 103 -11.08 -12.87 5.21
CA PHE A 103 -10.21 -13.73 4.43
C PHE A 103 -8.76 -13.67 4.93
N ASP A 104 -7.95 -14.64 4.51
CA ASP A 104 -6.58 -14.78 4.96
C ASP A 104 -5.60 -14.31 3.89
N VAL A 105 -4.56 -13.62 4.33
CA VAL A 105 -3.41 -13.25 3.51
C VAL A 105 -2.15 -13.87 4.10
N THR A 106 -1.23 -14.28 3.24
CA THR A 106 0.04 -14.88 3.67
C THR A 106 1.17 -13.88 3.49
N VAL A 107 1.95 -13.68 4.55
CA VAL A 107 3.17 -12.90 4.50
C VAL A 107 4.21 -13.61 3.64
N GLU A 108 4.77 -12.90 2.68
CA GLU A 108 5.88 -13.39 1.87
C GLU A 108 7.21 -13.07 2.54
N ARG A 109 7.46 -11.79 2.84
CA ARG A 109 8.67 -11.29 3.51
C ARG A 109 8.51 -9.83 3.92
N VAL A 110 9.42 -9.34 4.75
CA VAL A 110 9.70 -7.90 4.86
C VAL A 110 10.64 -7.49 3.72
N GLU A 111 10.28 -6.40 3.03
CA GLU A 111 10.99 -5.86 1.87
C GLU A 111 11.01 -4.33 1.92
N ALA A 112 11.96 -3.73 1.20
CA ALA A 112 12.06 -2.29 1.03
C ALA A 112 11.66 -1.86 -0.39
N GLY A 113 11.36 -0.58 -0.57
CA GLY A 113 11.04 -0.01 -1.87
C GLY A 113 11.49 1.44 -1.96
N SER A 114 11.42 1.99 -3.17
CA SER A 114 11.91 3.34 -3.46
C SER A 114 10.83 4.41 -3.44
N MET A 115 9.59 4.07 -3.07
CA MET A 115 8.48 5.03 -2.97
C MET A 115 8.19 5.38 -1.52
N PHE A 116 7.73 6.61 -1.28
CA PHE A 116 7.52 7.12 0.08
C PHE A 116 6.61 6.25 0.95
N HIS A 117 5.45 5.82 0.42
CA HIS A 117 4.52 4.92 1.12
C HIS A 117 4.94 3.44 1.07
N GLN A 118 6.03 3.11 0.37
CA GLN A 118 6.56 1.75 0.23
C GLN A 118 8.05 1.72 0.59
N ASP A 119 8.44 2.49 1.61
CA ASP A 119 9.85 2.60 1.99
C ASP A 119 10.32 1.28 2.62
N VAL A 120 9.60 0.81 3.66
CA VAL A 120 9.71 -0.57 4.16
C VAL A 120 8.33 -1.13 4.48
N TYR A 121 8.06 -2.34 4.03
CA TYR A 121 6.75 -2.98 4.12
C TYR A 121 6.82 -4.50 4.24
N VAL A 122 5.74 -5.08 4.74
CA VAL A 122 5.46 -6.51 4.70
C VAL A 122 4.81 -6.83 3.37
N LEU A 123 5.52 -7.55 2.50
CA LEU A 123 4.97 -8.04 1.24
C LEU A 123 4.04 -9.23 1.51
N LEU A 124 2.88 -9.22 0.87
CA LEU A 124 1.89 -10.29 0.94
C LEU A 124 1.89 -11.09 -0.37
N ARG A 125 1.54 -12.37 -0.29
CA ARG A 125 1.33 -13.20 -1.48
C ARG A 125 0.06 -12.78 -2.21
N ARG A 126 0.11 -12.77 -3.54
CA ARG A 126 -1.05 -12.59 -4.42
C ARG A 126 -1.87 -13.87 -4.48
N THR A 127 -2.68 -14.12 -3.46
CA THR A 127 -3.63 -15.24 -3.45
C THR A 127 -4.90 -14.89 -4.21
N ASP A 128 -5.59 -15.89 -4.75
CA ASP A 128 -6.87 -15.69 -5.46
C ASP A 128 -7.90 -14.98 -4.56
N ALA A 129 -7.93 -15.32 -3.26
CA ALA A 129 -8.82 -14.69 -2.29
C ALA A 129 -8.55 -13.17 -2.15
N LEU A 130 -7.29 -12.76 -2.04
CA LEU A 130 -6.91 -11.36 -1.95
C LEU A 130 -7.22 -10.60 -3.24
N MET A 131 -6.93 -11.21 -4.39
CA MET A 131 -7.21 -10.59 -5.69
C MET A 131 -8.72 -10.45 -5.94
N ALA A 132 -9.53 -11.45 -5.56
CA ALA A 132 -10.99 -11.39 -5.64
C ALA A 132 -11.57 -10.33 -4.69
N ALA A 133 -11.11 -10.26 -3.44
CA ALA A 133 -11.51 -9.23 -2.49
C ALA A 133 -11.19 -7.82 -3.03
N ARG A 134 -9.99 -7.64 -3.60
CA ARG A 134 -9.59 -6.38 -4.24
C ARG A 134 -10.49 -6.02 -5.43
N ALA A 135 -10.81 -6.99 -6.29
CA ALA A 135 -11.70 -6.76 -7.42
C ALA A 135 -13.08 -6.28 -6.95
N ALA A 136 -13.66 -6.91 -5.93
CA ALA A 136 -14.93 -6.50 -5.34
C ALA A 136 -14.86 -5.08 -4.73
N ALA A 137 -13.78 -4.76 -4.00
CA ALA A 137 -13.55 -3.42 -3.48
C ALA A 137 -13.45 -2.38 -4.60
N ARG A 138 -12.75 -2.71 -5.68
CA ARG A 138 -12.60 -1.82 -6.84
C ARG A 138 -13.92 -1.58 -7.56
N GLU A 139 -14.73 -2.62 -7.76
CA GLU A 139 -16.06 -2.51 -8.36
C GLU A 139 -16.97 -1.59 -7.54
N ALA A 140 -16.95 -1.73 -6.20
CA ALA A 140 -17.76 -0.92 -5.31
C ALA A 140 -17.31 0.55 -5.22
N PHE A 141 -16.00 0.81 -5.20
CA PHE A 141 -15.44 2.13 -4.92
C PHE A 141 -14.89 2.88 -6.14
N ALA A 142 -14.89 2.25 -7.32
CA ALA A 142 -14.49 2.87 -8.57
C ALA A 142 -15.16 2.19 -9.78
N PRO A 143 -16.49 2.22 -9.87
CA PRO A 143 -17.26 1.52 -10.92
C PRO A 143 -16.92 2.01 -12.34
N GLU A 144 -16.44 3.25 -12.49
CA GLU A 144 -16.03 3.82 -13.77
C GLU A 144 -14.53 3.63 -14.07
N ALA A 145 -13.76 2.99 -13.19
CA ALA A 145 -12.37 2.69 -13.48
C ALA A 145 -12.29 1.64 -14.60
N GLY A 146 -11.31 1.79 -15.50
CA GLY A 146 -11.07 0.88 -16.63
C GLY A 146 -10.72 -0.56 -16.21
N PRO A 147 -10.05 -1.37 -17.04
CA PRO A 147 -9.58 -2.70 -16.61
C PRO A 147 -8.64 -2.60 -15.39
N SER A 148 -8.62 -3.63 -14.54
CA SER A 148 -7.70 -3.67 -13.39
C SER A 148 -6.27 -3.89 -13.87
N GLU A 149 -5.33 -3.08 -13.37
CA GLU A 149 -3.89 -3.30 -13.56
C GLU A 149 -3.37 -4.30 -12.52
N ASP A 150 -3.95 -5.50 -12.50
CA ASP A 150 -3.64 -6.48 -11.45
C ASP A 150 -2.18 -6.93 -11.49
N GLU A 151 -1.54 -6.94 -12.65
CA GLU A 151 -0.11 -7.23 -12.78
C GLU A 151 0.77 -6.27 -11.98
N ALA A 152 0.40 -4.98 -11.93
CA ALA A 152 1.12 -3.95 -11.19
C ALA A 152 0.77 -3.93 -9.69
N PHE A 153 -0.28 -4.64 -9.26
CA PHE A 153 -0.66 -4.67 -7.85
C PHE A 153 0.34 -5.49 -7.02
N LYS A 154 1.03 -4.80 -6.12
CA LYS A 154 1.94 -5.37 -5.12
C LYS A 154 1.26 -5.28 -3.75
N PRO A 155 0.55 -6.32 -3.26
CA PRO A 155 -0.13 -6.24 -1.96
C PRO A 155 0.88 -6.18 -0.82
N HIS A 156 0.78 -5.16 0.03
CA HIS A 156 1.71 -4.96 1.13
C HIS A 156 1.04 -4.24 2.31
N ILE A 157 1.63 -4.41 3.49
CA ILE A 157 1.35 -3.61 4.69
C ILE A 157 2.60 -2.81 5.01
N SER A 158 2.55 -1.50 4.88
CA SER A 158 3.69 -0.65 5.20
C SER A 158 3.98 -0.66 6.69
N ILE A 159 5.27 -0.65 7.03
CA ILE A 159 5.75 -0.59 8.41
C ILE A 159 6.62 0.65 8.66
N VAL A 160 7.17 1.25 7.61
CA VAL A 160 7.83 2.57 7.63
C VAL A 160 7.45 3.35 6.37
N TYR A 161 7.12 4.63 6.55
CA TYR A 161 7.01 5.62 5.47
C TYR A 161 8.18 6.59 5.54
N GLY A 162 8.72 6.98 4.40
CA GLY A 162 9.84 7.90 4.36
C GLY A 162 10.64 7.87 3.07
N GLY A 163 11.86 8.38 3.16
CA GLY A 163 12.83 8.40 2.07
C GLY A 163 14.20 7.98 2.56
N HIS A 164 14.27 6.81 3.20
CA HIS A 164 15.54 6.27 3.69
C HIS A 164 16.47 5.91 2.51
N THR A 165 17.79 5.94 2.71
CA THR A 165 18.73 5.39 1.72
C THR A 165 18.64 3.86 1.68
N ASP A 166 19.25 3.23 0.67
CA ASP A 166 19.23 1.77 0.55
C ASP A 166 19.94 1.07 1.72
N GLU A 167 21.03 1.65 2.24
CA GLU A 167 21.69 1.15 3.45
C GLU A 167 20.78 1.24 4.68
N GLN A 168 20.08 2.37 4.84
CA GLN A 168 19.14 2.56 5.95
C GLN A 168 17.95 1.61 5.84
N ARG A 169 17.38 1.43 4.65
CA ARG A 169 16.31 0.45 4.39
C ARG A 169 16.77 -0.97 4.73
N GLY A 170 18.00 -1.33 4.36
CA GLY A 170 18.60 -2.62 4.73
C GLY A 170 18.63 -2.82 6.25
N ALA A 171 19.10 -1.83 7.00
CA ALA A 171 19.13 -1.87 8.46
C ALA A 171 17.72 -1.98 9.09
N ILE A 172 16.74 -1.24 8.55
CA ILE A 172 15.35 -1.31 9.01
C ILE A 172 14.74 -2.70 8.76
N VAL A 173 14.99 -3.28 7.58
CA VAL A 173 14.52 -4.64 7.23
C VAL A 173 15.10 -5.68 8.19
N ASP A 174 16.39 -5.57 8.52
CA ASP A 174 17.05 -6.49 9.45
C ASP A 174 16.58 -6.32 10.91
N ASP A 175 16.32 -5.09 11.35
CA ASP A 175 15.72 -4.82 12.67
C ASP A 175 14.28 -5.39 12.74
N ALA A 176 13.46 -5.14 11.73
CA ALA A 176 12.10 -5.68 11.64
C ALA A 176 12.09 -7.22 11.72
N ARG A 177 13.03 -7.89 11.02
CA ARG A 177 13.20 -9.35 11.09
C ARG A 177 13.64 -9.80 12.48
N THR A 178 14.57 -9.09 13.11
CA THR A 178 15.08 -9.40 14.46
C THR A 178 13.96 -9.29 15.51
N ARG A 179 13.06 -8.31 15.36
CA ARG A 179 11.86 -8.13 16.19
C ARG A 179 10.75 -9.14 15.89
N GLY A 180 10.92 -9.99 14.88
CA GLY A 180 9.91 -10.98 14.47
C GLY A 180 8.69 -10.34 13.81
N VAL A 181 8.82 -9.16 13.21
CA VAL A 181 7.73 -8.49 12.49
C VAL A 181 7.37 -9.32 11.26
N ALA A 182 6.14 -9.83 11.24
CA ALA A 182 5.54 -10.51 10.09
C ALA A 182 6.47 -11.57 9.46
N ALA A 183 6.61 -12.71 10.14
CA ALA A 183 7.47 -13.79 9.65
C ALA A 183 6.98 -14.35 8.30
N SER A 184 7.89 -14.79 7.45
CA SER A 184 7.52 -15.44 6.17
C SER A 184 6.63 -16.66 6.43
N GLY A 185 5.53 -16.75 5.68
CA GLY A 185 4.52 -17.79 5.87
C GLY A 185 3.50 -17.51 6.98
N GLN A 186 3.68 -16.45 7.79
CA GLN A 186 2.66 -16.02 8.75
C GLN A 186 1.36 -15.69 8.01
N VAL A 187 0.23 -16.12 8.58
CA VAL A 187 -1.10 -15.80 8.08
C VAL A 187 -1.67 -14.63 8.85
N LEU A 188 -2.15 -13.62 8.15
CA LEU A 188 -2.90 -12.49 8.69
C LEU A 188 -4.36 -12.63 8.25
N ARG A 189 -5.27 -12.52 9.22
CA ARG A 189 -6.71 -12.49 9.00
C ARG A 189 -7.10 -11.07 8.66
N ILE A 190 -7.64 -10.81 7.47
CA ILE A 190 -8.29 -9.54 7.15
C ILE A 190 -9.71 -9.61 7.70
N ALA A 191 -10.05 -8.68 8.59
CA ALA A 191 -11.30 -8.70 9.35
C ALA A 191 -12.18 -7.48 9.11
N ALA A 192 -11.66 -6.42 8.50
CA ALA A 192 -12.44 -5.22 8.24
C ALA A 192 -12.00 -4.54 6.94
N ILE A 193 -12.91 -3.74 6.40
CA ILE A 193 -12.62 -2.71 5.40
C ILE A 193 -12.76 -1.35 6.07
N GLU A 194 -11.78 -0.49 5.86
CA GLU A 194 -11.84 0.90 6.26
C GLU A 194 -11.69 1.80 5.03
N VAL A 195 -12.33 2.96 5.07
CA VAL A 195 -12.16 4.02 4.08
C VAL A 195 -11.55 5.22 4.76
N TRP A 196 -10.47 5.73 4.21
CA TRP A 196 -9.68 6.82 4.78
C TRP A 196 -9.58 8.00 3.83
N ARG A 197 -9.62 9.20 4.37
CA ARG A 197 -9.30 10.44 3.68
C ARG A 197 -7.81 10.71 3.87
N CYS A 198 -7.05 10.59 2.79
CA CYS A 198 -5.61 10.72 2.79
C CYS A 198 -5.20 12.11 2.30
N HIS A 199 -5.49 13.14 3.10
CA HIS A 199 -5.15 14.54 2.80
C HIS A 199 -4.19 15.09 3.85
N GLY A 200 -3.20 15.87 3.41
CA GLY A 200 -2.19 16.45 4.28
C GLY A 200 -1.17 15.41 4.78
N PRO A 201 -0.54 15.67 5.94
CA PRO A 201 0.43 14.76 6.52
C PRO A 201 -0.17 13.38 6.80
N THR A 202 0.64 12.31 6.67
CA THR A 202 0.20 10.93 6.93
C THR A 202 -0.34 10.68 8.34
N ALA A 203 0.09 11.49 9.32
CA ALA A 203 -0.39 11.46 10.70
C ALA A 203 -1.81 12.02 10.86
N ASP A 204 -2.25 12.86 9.91
CA ASP A 204 -3.52 13.58 9.96
C ASP A 204 -4.60 12.92 9.09
N TRP A 205 -4.29 11.78 8.46
CA TRP A 205 -5.27 11.04 7.67
C TRP A 205 -6.43 10.59 8.56
N GLU A 206 -7.65 10.67 8.01
CA GLU A 206 -8.87 10.48 8.80
C GLU A 206 -9.66 9.27 8.31
N ARG A 207 -10.08 8.41 9.23
CA ARG A 207 -11.02 7.33 8.90
C ARG A 207 -12.41 7.88 8.67
N VAL A 208 -12.93 7.69 7.47
CA VAL A 208 -14.29 8.08 7.04
C VAL A 208 -15.31 6.97 7.34
N ALA A 209 -14.92 5.71 7.15
CA ALA A 209 -15.79 4.57 7.39
C ALA A 209 -15.00 3.33 7.85
N SER A 210 -15.70 2.43 8.55
CA SER A 210 -15.20 1.12 8.97
C SER A 210 -16.35 0.13 8.95
N ALA A 211 -16.12 -1.07 8.43
CA ALA A 211 -17.07 -2.16 8.47
C ALA A 211 -16.34 -3.50 8.66
N ASP A 212 -16.79 -4.30 9.62
CA ASP A 212 -16.27 -5.64 9.85
C ASP A 212 -16.80 -6.58 8.77
N LEU A 213 -15.90 -7.40 8.22
CA LEU A 213 -16.22 -8.41 7.21
C LEU A 213 -16.98 -9.59 7.85
N ALA A 214 -17.84 -10.22 7.07
CA ALA A 214 -18.71 -11.33 7.49
C ALA A 214 -17.95 -12.62 7.88
#